data_AF-A0A9D9ALI5-F1
#
_entry.id   AF-A0A9D9ALI5-F1
#
_cell.length_a   1.000
_cell.length_b   1.000
_cell.length_c   1.000
_cell.angle_alpha   90.00
_cell.angle_beta   90.00
_cell.angle_gamma   90.00
#
_symmetry.space_group_name_H-M   'P 1'
#
loop_
_entity.id
_entity.type
_entity.pdbx_description
1 polymer ?
#
loop_
_entity_poly.entity_id
_entity_poly.type
_entity_poly.pdbx_seq_one_letter_code
_entity_poly.pdbx_strand_id
1 'polypeptide(L)'
;MRKDMNKVIVERPRCGWRTRKLNRMKIKQDGENQPSRIGIRRQRVTNGTQTKYLNENLAPLKRYLGKQVGRPWNKVYSELRENVSPGNAVQMHILEHVYDFVARPTLGKDDNWLWPQRYRWASGPRKGQLYIHPRDGLLKRLKRDVQASEFYWPGER
;
A
#
# COMPACT_ATOMS: atom_id res chain seq x y z
N MET A 1 18.69 7.91 5.49
CA MET A 1 17.90 6.64 5.46
C MET A 1 18.84 5.47 5.75
N ARG A 2 18.38 4.33 6.30
CA ARG A 2 19.23 3.13 6.43
C ARG A 2 19.55 2.58 5.03
N LYS A 3 20.83 2.28 4.74
CA LYS A 3 21.29 1.80 3.43
C LYS A 3 20.68 0.45 3.01
N ASP A 4 20.31 -0.38 3.98
CA ASP A 4 19.75 -1.72 3.80
C ASP A 4 18.21 -1.77 3.90
N MET A 5 17.52 -0.63 3.84
CA MET A 5 16.07 -0.59 4.10
C MET A 5 15.25 -1.39 3.08
N ASN A 6 15.71 -1.49 1.83
CA ASN A 6 15.05 -2.33 0.83
C ASN A 6 15.03 -3.81 1.24
N LYS A 7 16.15 -4.34 1.77
CA LYS A 7 16.26 -5.71 2.27
C LYS A 7 15.31 -5.96 3.44
N VAL A 8 15.36 -5.07 4.44
CA VAL A 8 14.51 -5.19 5.65
C VAL A 8 13.02 -5.20 5.32
N ILE A 9 12.58 -4.46 4.29
CA ILE A 9 11.17 -4.41 3.87
C ILE A 9 10.73 -5.74 3.21
N VAL A 10 11.60 -6.37 2.42
CA VAL A 10 11.18 -7.37 1.41
C VAL A 10 11.47 -8.82 1.80
N GLU A 11 12.35 -9.04 2.79
CA GLU A 11 12.84 -10.38 3.16
C GLU A 11 11.84 -11.23 3.96
N ARG A 12 10.65 -10.70 4.26
CA ARG A 12 9.62 -11.47 4.97
C ARG A 12 9.04 -12.58 4.08
N PRO A 13 8.81 -13.78 4.63
CA PRO A 13 8.27 -14.89 3.87
C PRO A 13 6.86 -14.56 3.35
N ARG A 14 6.63 -14.79 2.06
CA ARG A 14 5.32 -14.59 1.42
C ARG A 14 4.26 -15.42 2.14
N CYS A 15 3.13 -14.80 2.44
CA CYS A 15 1.99 -15.46 3.10
C CYS A 15 1.05 -16.10 2.08
N GLY A 16 0.08 -16.88 2.55
CA GLY A 16 -0.84 -17.66 1.71
C GLY A 16 -0.32 -19.08 1.43
N TRP A 17 -0.89 -19.74 0.42
CA TRP A 17 -0.77 -21.13 -0.10
C TRP A 17 -0.08 -22.25 0.74
N ARG A 18 1.03 -22.01 1.44
CA ARG A 18 1.73 -22.97 2.30
C ARG A 18 1.56 -22.75 3.81
N THR A 19 0.93 -21.65 4.25
CA THR A 19 0.68 -21.41 5.70
C THR A 19 -0.58 -22.09 6.23
N ARG A 20 -1.48 -22.54 5.36
CA ARG A 20 -2.51 -23.52 5.73
C ARG A 20 -2.02 -24.87 5.21
N LYS A 21 -1.92 -25.88 6.07
CA LYS A 21 -1.92 -27.27 5.61
C LYS A 21 -3.14 -27.39 4.71
N LEU A 22 -2.92 -27.43 3.40
CA LEU A 22 -3.96 -27.92 2.51
C LEU A 22 -4.25 -29.31 3.06
N ASN A 23 -5.45 -29.53 3.62
CA ASN A 23 -6.00 -30.86 3.58
C ASN A 23 -5.89 -31.24 2.12
N ARG A 24 -4.94 -32.12 1.80
CA ARG A 24 -4.60 -32.56 0.44
C ARG A 24 -5.77 -33.37 -0.06
N MET A 25 -6.93 -32.72 -0.19
CA MET A 25 -8.25 -33.30 -0.17
C MET A 25 -8.39 -34.41 0.89
N LYS A 26 -9.28 -34.18 1.87
CA LYS A 26 -10.20 -35.27 2.14
C LYS A 26 -10.94 -35.48 0.81
N ILE A 27 -10.39 -36.30 -0.09
CA ILE A 27 -11.15 -36.98 -1.14
C ILE A 27 -12.02 -37.93 -0.33
N LYS A 28 -13.02 -37.40 0.37
CA LYS A 28 -13.97 -38.23 1.07
C LYS A 28 -15.01 -38.62 0.04
N GLN A 29 -14.84 -39.85 -0.43
CA GLN A 29 -15.92 -40.82 -0.56
C GLN A 29 -17.10 -40.35 -1.41
N ASP A 30 -16.85 -40.09 -2.69
CA ASP A 30 -17.87 -40.45 -3.67
C ASP A 30 -17.16 -41.10 -4.86
N GLY A 31 -17.54 -42.36 -5.08
CA GLY A 31 -16.82 -43.35 -5.88
C GLY A 31 -16.73 -42.99 -7.36
N GLU A 32 -15.66 -43.48 -7.99
CA GLU A 32 -15.35 -43.64 -9.43
C GLU A 32 -15.53 -42.46 -10.40
N ASN A 33 -16.26 -41.40 -10.05
CA ASN A 33 -16.68 -40.34 -10.96
C ASN A 33 -15.93 -39.01 -10.73
N GLN A 34 -14.80 -39.04 -10.02
CA GLN A 34 -13.98 -37.85 -9.79
C GLN A 34 -12.89 -37.70 -10.85
N PRO A 35 -12.65 -36.46 -11.34
CA PRO A 35 -11.57 -36.20 -12.27
C PRO A 35 -10.21 -36.46 -11.61
N SER A 36 -9.43 -37.39 -12.20
CA SER A 36 -8.08 -37.75 -11.74
C SER A 36 -7.08 -36.58 -11.74
N ARG A 37 -7.39 -35.51 -12.49
CA ARG A 37 -6.62 -34.26 -12.57
C ARG A 37 -7.56 -33.07 -12.47
N ILE A 38 -7.24 -32.14 -11.57
CA ILE A 38 -7.94 -30.86 -11.43
C ILE A 38 -6.92 -29.74 -11.65
N GLY A 39 -7.25 -28.78 -12.51
CA GLY A 39 -6.39 -27.60 -12.72
C GLY A 39 -6.25 -26.76 -11.45
N ILE A 40 -5.08 -26.15 -11.25
CA ILE A 40 -4.73 -25.35 -10.05
C ILE A 40 -5.77 -24.26 -9.74
N ARG A 41 -6.35 -23.63 -10.77
CA ARG A 41 -7.40 -22.61 -10.63
C ARG A 41 -8.69 -23.21 -10.04
N ARG A 42 -9.14 -24.37 -10.54
CA ARG A 42 -10.35 -25.05 -10.04
C ARG A 42 -10.14 -25.56 -8.61
N GLN A 43 -8.98 -26.16 -8.33
CA GLN A 43 -8.60 -26.56 -6.98
C GLN A 43 -8.63 -25.39 -5.99
N ARG A 44 -8.19 -24.20 -6.42
CA ARG A 44 -8.21 -22.98 -5.59
C ARG A 44 -9.62 -22.56 -5.21
N VAL A 45 -10.51 -22.50 -6.20
CA VAL A 45 -11.92 -22.11 -6.00
C VAL A 45 -12.63 -23.14 -5.12
N THR A 46 -12.49 -24.43 -5.43
CA THR A 46 -13.14 -25.52 -4.70
C THR A 46 -12.68 -25.61 -3.25
N ASN A 47 -11.40 -25.38 -2.97
CA ASN A 47 -10.87 -25.44 -1.60
C ASN A 47 -10.99 -24.11 -0.83
N GLY A 48 -11.52 -23.04 -1.46
CA GLY A 48 -11.55 -21.70 -0.87
C GLY A 48 -10.17 -21.16 -0.50
N THR A 49 -9.11 -21.55 -1.23
CA THR A 49 -7.73 -21.19 -0.87
C THR A 49 -7.31 -19.87 -1.53
N GLN A 50 -6.60 -19.03 -0.78
CA GLN A 50 -6.05 -17.78 -1.33
C GLN A 50 -4.69 -18.03 -2.04
N THR A 51 -4.33 -17.15 -2.98
CA THR A 51 -2.99 -17.11 -3.56
C THR A 51 -1.93 -16.74 -2.56
N LYS A 52 -0.66 -17.00 -2.91
CA LYS A 52 0.44 -16.34 -2.22
C LYS A 52 0.33 -14.83 -2.44
N TYR A 53 0.59 -14.05 -1.40
CA TYR A 53 0.66 -12.60 -1.46
C TYR A 53 1.97 -12.10 -0.82
N LEU A 54 2.38 -10.89 -1.21
CA LEU A 54 3.56 -10.23 -0.65
C LEU A 54 3.28 -9.91 0.83
N ASN A 55 4.28 -10.12 1.68
CA ASN A 55 4.19 -9.89 3.12
C ASN A 55 5.36 -8.99 3.49
N GLU A 56 5.19 -7.68 3.45
CA GLU A 56 6.31 -6.74 3.57
C GLU A 56 6.40 -6.10 4.96
N ASN A 57 7.62 -5.81 5.43
CA ASN A 57 7.84 -5.10 6.67
C ASN A 57 7.81 -3.58 6.45
N LEU A 58 6.64 -2.97 6.52
CA LEU A 58 6.48 -1.53 6.25
C LEU A 58 6.76 -0.63 7.47
N ALA A 59 6.99 -1.20 8.66
CA ALA A 59 7.20 -0.40 9.88
C ALA A 59 8.47 0.48 9.84
N PRO A 60 9.63 0.01 9.33
CA PRO A 60 10.81 0.85 9.13
C PRO A 60 10.55 2.04 8.20
N LEU A 61 9.83 1.82 7.10
CA LEU A 61 9.47 2.87 6.15
C LEU A 61 8.57 3.92 6.80
N LYS A 62 7.51 3.49 7.50
CA LYS A 62 6.62 4.37 8.27
C LYS A 62 7.38 5.21 9.29
N ARG A 63 8.30 4.58 10.05
CA ARG A 63 9.13 5.26 11.05
C ARG A 63 10.09 6.26 10.39
N TYR A 64 10.70 5.90 9.26
CA TYR A 64 11.56 6.82 8.52
C TYR A 64 10.77 8.05 8.08
N LEU A 65 9.66 7.87 7.37
CA LEU A 65 8.81 8.97 6.88
C LEU A 65 8.29 9.83 8.03
N GLY A 66 7.88 9.22 9.14
CA GLY A 66 7.39 9.92 10.32
C GLY A 66 8.42 10.84 10.98
N LYS A 67 9.73 10.52 10.87
CA LYS A 67 10.83 11.38 11.35
C LYS A 67 11.13 12.56 10.43
N GLN A 68 10.65 12.55 9.19
CA GLN A 68 10.93 13.61 8.21
C GLN A 68 9.89 14.73 8.23
N VAL A 69 8.94 14.73 9.16
CA VAL A 69 7.94 15.78 9.31
C VAL A 69 8.63 17.14 9.52
N GLY A 70 8.17 18.16 8.79
CA GLY A 70 8.73 19.50 8.77
C GLY A 70 9.80 19.71 7.68
N ARG A 71 10.26 18.67 6.99
CA ARG A 71 11.24 18.79 5.90
C ARG A 71 10.56 18.95 4.54
N PRO A 72 11.21 19.61 3.56
CA PRO A 72 10.74 19.64 2.18
C PRO A 72 10.62 18.23 1.59
N TRP A 73 9.46 17.90 1.03
CA TRP A 73 9.20 16.57 0.48
C TRP A 73 10.19 16.18 -0.62
N ASN A 74 10.54 17.11 -1.51
CA ASN A 74 11.48 16.84 -2.61
C ASN A 74 12.83 16.34 -2.10
N LYS A 75 13.33 16.91 -0.99
CA LYS A 75 14.58 16.48 -0.36
C LYS A 75 14.45 15.12 0.31
N VAL A 76 13.32 14.88 1.00
CA VAL A 76 13.04 13.57 1.62
C VAL A 76 12.93 12.47 0.56
N TYR A 77 12.27 12.77 -0.56
CA TYR A 77 12.08 11.86 -1.67
C TYR A 77 13.39 11.60 -2.41
N SER A 78 14.24 12.61 -2.64
CA SER A 78 15.56 12.41 -3.25
C SER A 78 16.46 11.51 -2.39
N GLU A 79 16.53 11.75 -1.08
CA GLU A 79 17.29 10.90 -0.13
C GLU A 79 16.77 9.45 -0.10
N LEU A 80 15.46 9.26 -0.30
CA LEU A 80 14.86 7.93 -0.44
C LEU A 80 15.28 7.26 -1.74
N ARG A 81 15.27 8.02 -2.85
CA ARG A 81 15.62 7.56 -4.20
C ARG A 81 17.08 7.18 -4.36
N GLU A 82 17.99 7.78 -3.58
CA GLU A 82 19.40 7.35 -3.50
C GLU A 82 19.56 5.88 -3.08
N ASN A 83 18.58 5.36 -2.32
CA ASN A 83 18.63 4.02 -1.75
C ASN A 83 17.55 3.08 -2.33
N VAL A 84 16.59 3.60 -3.11
CA VAL A 84 15.48 2.86 -3.75
C VAL A 84 15.37 3.24 -5.22
N SER A 85 15.83 2.35 -6.11
CA SER A 85 15.82 2.53 -7.56
C SER A 85 14.52 1.98 -8.18
N PRO A 86 13.99 2.59 -9.27
CA PRO A 86 12.76 2.11 -9.88
C PRO A 86 13.02 0.96 -10.89
N GLY A 87 14.28 0.66 -11.18
CA GLY A 87 14.67 -0.39 -12.13
C GLY A 87 14.44 -1.81 -11.60
N ASN A 88 14.03 -1.96 -10.33
CA ASN A 88 13.75 -3.24 -9.71
C ASN A 88 12.29 -3.26 -9.24
N ALA A 89 11.51 -4.25 -9.68
CA ALA A 89 10.09 -4.41 -9.34
C ALA A 89 9.82 -4.38 -7.83
N VAL A 90 10.73 -4.95 -7.03
CA VAL A 90 10.63 -4.96 -5.57
C VAL A 90 10.79 -3.53 -5.00
N GLN A 91 11.77 -2.79 -5.51
CA GLN A 91 12.01 -1.42 -5.08
C GLN A 91 10.92 -0.45 -5.60
N MET A 92 10.36 -0.71 -6.79
CA MET A 92 9.17 -0.02 -7.27
C MET A 92 7.98 -0.20 -6.34
N HIS A 93 7.76 -1.41 -5.86
CA HIS A 93 6.68 -1.68 -4.91
C HIS A 93 6.87 -0.94 -3.57
N ILE A 94 8.11 -0.77 -3.10
CA ILE A 94 8.41 0.11 -1.96
C ILE A 94 7.96 1.55 -2.26
N LEU A 95 8.20 2.06 -3.47
CA LEU A 95 7.77 3.41 -3.86
C LEU A 95 6.23 3.52 -3.94
N GLU A 96 5.53 2.47 -4.35
CA GLU A 96 4.06 2.41 -4.27
C GLU A 96 3.59 2.60 -2.82
N HIS A 97 4.21 1.92 -1.86
CA HIS A 97 3.90 2.10 -0.44
C HIS A 97 4.24 3.49 0.10
N VAL A 98 5.28 4.14 -0.41
CA VAL A 98 5.56 5.56 -0.08
C VAL A 98 4.36 6.41 -0.48
N TYR A 99 3.81 6.17 -1.68
CA TYR A 99 2.60 6.87 -2.12
C TYR A 99 1.39 6.54 -1.26
N ASP A 100 1.25 5.32 -0.74
CA ASP A 100 0.17 4.96 0.20
C ASP A 100 0.28 5.73 1.53
N PHE A 101 1.49 5.87 2.07
CA PHE A 101 1.71 6.50 3.37
C PHE A 101 1.68 8.02 3.34
N VAL A 102 2.04 8.64 2.21
CA VAL A 102 2.09 10.10 2.07
C VAL A 102 0.99 10.56 1.12
N ALA A 103 -0.04 11.17 1.68
CA ALA A 103 -1.11 11.77 0.91
C ALA A 103 -0.61 13.05 0.20
N ARG A 104 -1.17 13.34 -0.98
CA ARG A 104 -0.72 14.43 -1.84
C ARG A 104 -1.93 15.23 -2.28
N PRO A 105 -2.49 16.07 -1.39
CA PRO A 105 -3.53 16.99 -1.79
C PRO A 105 -2.97 17.99 -2.82
N THR A 106 -3.83 18.49 -3.69
CA THR A 106 -3.54 19.62 -4.57
C THR A 106 -4.37 20.83 -4.15
N LEU A 107 -3.99 22.02 -4.59
CA LEU A 107 -4.79 23.23 -4.39
C LEU A 107 -5.85 23.34 -5.48
N GLY A 108 -7.10 23.58 -5.07
CA GLY A 108 -8.20 23.96 -5.95
C GLY A 108 -8.22 25.46 -6.23
N LYS A 109 -9.21 25.91 -7.01
CA LYS A 109 -9.38 27.32 -7.40
C LYS A 109 -9.57 28.25 -6.19
N ASP A 110 -10.32 27.81 -5.18
CA ASP A 110 -10.66 28.61 -4.00
C ASP A 110 -9.79 28.29 -2.79
N ASP A 111 -8.53 27.90 -3.02
CA ASP A 111 -7.58 27.48 -1.98
C ASP A 111 -8.00 26.22 -1.17
N ASN A 112 -9.07 25.56 -1.61
CA ASN A 112 -9.53 24.31 -1.04
C ASN A 112 -8.57 23.16 -1.37
N TRP A 113 -8.41 22.22 -0.43
CA TRP A 113 -7.52 21.08 -0.63
C TRP A 113 -8.25 19.95 -1.34
N LEU A 114 -7.74 19.59 -2.50
CA LEU A 114 -8.25 18.50 -3.32
C LEU A 114 -7.47 17.24 -3.01
N TRP A 115 -8.12 16.24 -2.42
CA TRP A 115 -7.46 14.98 -2.08
C TRP A 115 -7.54 13.95 -3.21
N PRO A 116 -6.55 13.06 -3.36
CA PRO A 116 -6.51 12.08 -4.44
C PRO A 116 -7.74 11.17 -4.51
N GLN A 117 -8.13 10.77 -5.73
CA GLN A 117 -9.31 9.94 -6.02
C GLN A 117 -9.33 8.59 -5.29
N ARG A 118 -8.18 8.05 -4.86
CA ARG A 118 -8.18 6.83 -4.02
C ARG A 118 -8.94 7.02 -2.69
N TYR A 119 -9.11 8.26 -2.24
CA TYR A 119 -9.93 8.61 -1.08
C TYR A 119 -11.40 8.86 -1.43
N ARG A 120 -11.80 8.78 -2.72
CA ARG A 120 -13.17 9.03 -3.20
C ARG A 120 -14.22 8.12 -2.56
N TRP A 121 -13.83 6.90 -2.19
CA TRP A 121 -14.71 5.90 -1.57
C TRP A 121 -14.32 5.62 -0.10
N ALA A 122 -13.42 6.41 0.45
CA ALA A 122 -12.95 6.30 1.82
C ALA A 122 -13.34 7.55 2.61
N SER A 123 -13.34 7.46 3.94
CA SER A 123 -13.54 8.61 4.85
C SER A 123 -12.38 9.60 4.84
N GLY A 124 -11.65 9.72 3.72
CA GLY A 124 -10.50 10.61 3.64
C GLY A 124 -9.22 10.12 4.29
N PRO A 125 -8.16 10.95 4.22
CA PRO A 125 -7.01 10.81 5.07
C PRO A 125 -7.38 10.99 6.55
N ARG A 126 -6.81 10.12 7.40
CA ARG A 126 -7.08 10.11 8.85
C ARG A 126 -6.05 10.89 9.65
N LYS A 127 -6.40 11.25 10.88
CA LYS A 127 -5.51 11.82 11.89
C LYS A 127 -4.24 10.98 11.98
N GLY A 128 -3.10 11.66 11.99
CA GLY A 128 -1.79 11.03 12.02
C GLY A 128 -1.24 10.63 10.65
N GLN A 129 -2.03 10.66 9.58
CA GLN A 129 -1.54 10.42 8.22
C GLN A 129 -0.57 11.51 7.79
N LEU A 130 0.47 11.12 7.04
CA LEU A 130 1.42 12.06 6.47
C LEU A 130 0.88 12.62 5.16
N TYR A 131 1.16 13.89 4.90
CA TYR A 131 0.81 14.52 3.63
C TYR A 131 1.82 15.57 3.23
N ILE A 132 1.90 15.85 1.92
CA ILE A 132 2.63 17.00 1.40
C ILE A 132 1.69 18.19 1.47
N HIS A 133 2.08 19.22 2.19
CA HIS A 133 1.29 20.43 2.26
C HIS A 133 1.40 21.19 0.93
N PRO A 134 0.28 21.53 0.28
CA PRO A 134 0.30 21.83 -1.15
C PRO A 134 0.81 23.23 -1.48
N ARG A 135 0.92 24.13 -0.49
CA ARG A 135 1.48 25.48 -0.66
C ARG A 135 3.00 25.55 -0.44
N ASP A 136 3.52 24.85 0.57
CA ASP A 136 4.92 24.97 1.00
C ASP A 136 5.76 23.72 0.68
N GLY A 137 5.13 22.63 0.21
CA GLY A 137 5.80 21.39 -0.14
C GLY A 137 6.39 20.63 1.06
N LEU A 138 6.06 21.02 2.30
CA LEU A 138 6.59 20.38 3.50
C LEU A 138 5.83 19.09 3.81
N LEU A 139 6.55 18.08 4.27
CA LEU A 139 5.93 16.87 4.81
C LEU A 139 5.32 17.19 6.18
N LYS A 140 4.00 17.08 6.30
CA LYS A 140 3.27 17.37 7.54
C LYS A 140 2.48 16.15 8.01
N ARG A 141 2.06 16.21 9.27
CA ARG A 141 1.17 15.22 9.89
C ARG A 141 -0.21 15.82 10.08
N LEU A 142 -1.22 15.11 9.62
CA LEU A 142 -2.60 15.53 9.77
C LEU A 142 -3.01 15.50 11.24
N LYS A 143 -3.54 16.60 11.75
CA LYS A 143 -3.92 16.74 13.17
C LYS A 143 -5.36 16.30 13.47
N ARG A 144 -6.19 16.19 12.43
CA ARG A 144 -7.61 15.82 12.48
C ARG A 144 -7.93 14.85 11.35
N ASP A 145 -9.08 14.20 11.42
CA ASP A 145 -9.62 13.50 10.26
C ASP A 145 -10.14 14.54 9.25
N VAL A 146 -9.96 14.26 7.96
CA VAL A 146 -10.54 15.08 6.90
C VAL A 146 -11.90 14.50 6.56
N GLN A 147 -12.93 15.33 6.67
CA GLN A 147 -14.30 14.90 6.41
C GLN A 147 -14.58 14.76 4.92
N ALA A 148 -15.58 13.93 4.58
CA ALA A 148 -16.01 13.74 3.21
C ALA A 148 -16.46 15.05 2.52
N SER A 149 -17.02 15.98 3.31
CA SER A 149 -17.46 17.31 2.88
C SER A 149 -16.31 18.24 2.47
N GLU A 150 -15.07 17.92 2.82
CA GLU A 150 -13.88 18.68 2.43
C GLU A 150 -13.25 18.17 1.13
N PHE A 151 -13.86 17.16 0.50
CA PHE A 151 -13.51 16.73 -0.85
C PHE A 151 -14.34 17.50 -1.87
N TYR A 152 -13.70 18.36 -2.67
CA TYR A 152 -14.38 18.97 -3.81
C TYR A 152 -14.55 17.94 -4.92
N TRP A 153 -15.75 17.88 -5.51
CA TRP A 153 -16.06 16.97 -6.60
C TRP A 153 -15.77 17.62 -7.95
N PRO A 154 -14.87 17.07 -8.80
CA PRO A 154 -14.50 17.69 -10.09
C PRO A 154 -15.62 17.78 -11.14
N GLY A 155 -16.84 17.35 -10.80
CA GLY A 155 -18.02 17.34 -11.67
C GLY A 155 -18.91 18.57 -11.56
N GLU A 156 -18.65 19.49 -10.63
CA GLU A 156 -19.34 20.79 -10.52
C GLU A 156 -18.53 21.87 -11.27
N ARG A 157 -18.35 21.65 -12.57
CA ARG A 157 -17.75 22.63 -13.48
C ARG A 157 -18.82 23.35 -14.28
#